data_AF-A0AAU6EBL6-F1
#
_entry.id   AF-A0AAU6EBL6-F1
#
_cell.length_a   1.000
_cell.length_b   1.000
_cell.length_c   1.000
_cell.angle_alpha   90.00
_cell.angle_beta   90.00
_cell.angle_gamma   90.00
#
_symmetry.space_group_name_H-M   'P 1'
#
loop_
_entity.id
_entity.type
_entity.pdbx_description
1 polymer ?
#
loop_
_entity_poly.entity_id
_entity_poly.type
_entity_poly.pdbx_seq_one_letter_code
_entity_poly.pdbx_strand_id
1 'polypeptide(L)'
;MQRLALFDLDNTLVQAVIGADSGLIAVGSAGAPGSEDSAAWLSRDGREWQPQTLPDGLGGQGIQRLHAVAASGKQFVALGRSTTYSSDHLTLWRTRAE
;
A
#
# COMPACT_ATOMS: atom_id res chain seq x y z
N MET A 1 20.50 19.32 -3.70
CA MET A 1 19.42 18.48 -4.24
C MET A 1 18.99 17.52 -3.14
N GLN A 2 17.88 17.80 -2.46
CA GLN A 2 17.35 16.91 -1.43
C GLN A 2 16.75 15.68 -2.12
N ARG A 3 17.36 14.52 -1.86
CA ARG A 3 16.77 13.23 -2.13
C ARG A 3 15.51 13.18 -1.27
N LEU A 4 14.33 13.25 -1.91
CA LEU A 4 13.10 12.79 -1.27
C LEU A 4 13.43 11.44 -0.61
N ALA A 5 12.89 11.17 0.58
CA ALA A 5 12.90 9.85 1.19
C ALA A 5 12.07 8.92 0.30
N LEU A 6 12.61 8.67 -0.89
CA LEU A 6 12.04 7.86 -1.92
C LEU A 6 12.12 6.46 -1.33
N PHE A 7 10.95 5.84 -1.26
CA PHE A 7 10.70 4.44 -1.57
C PHE A 7 11.98 3.68 -1.92
N ASP A 8 12.10 2.44 -1.49
CA ASP A 8 12.98 1.52 -2.20
C ASP A 8 12.44 1.38 -3.64
N LEU A 9 12.81 2.34 -4.50
CA LEU A 9 12.18 2.62 -5.79
C LEU A 9 12.42 1.49 -6.76
N ASP A 10 13.47 0.72 -6.52
CA ASP A 10 13.83 -0.41 -7.36
C ASP A 10 12.74 -1.48 -7.29
N ASN A 11 11.98 -1.51 -6.18
CA ASN A 11 11.06 -2.59 -5.82
C ASN A 11 9.73 -2.08 -5.25
N THR A 12 9.38 -0.82 -5.47
CA THR A 12 8.12 -0.23 -4.98
C THR A 12 7.28 0.28 -6.13
N LEU A 13 6.01 -0.12 -6.16
CA LEU A 13 5.01 0.41 -7.09
C LEU A 13 3.92 1.10 -6.30
N VAL A 14 3.72 2.40 -6.53
CA VAL A 14 2.57 3.15 -6.02
C VAL A 14 1.47 3.12 -7.08
N GLN A 15 0.28 2.63 -6.71
CA GLN A 15 -0.87 2.50 -7.59
C GLN A 15 -1.89 3.61 -7.39
N ALA A 16 -2.11 4.02 -6.14
CA ALA A 16 -3.07 5.06 -5.80
C ALA A 16 -2.59 5.88 -4.61
N VAL A 17 -2.99 7.16 -4.59
CA VAL A 17 -2.79 8.08 -3.48
C VAL A 17 -4.06 8.91 -3.28
N ILE A 18 -4.47 9.11 -2.03
CA ILE A 18 -5.59 10.00 -1.69
C ILE A 18 -5.24 10.87 -0.48
N GLY A 19 -5.86 12.04 -0.41
CA GLY A 19 -5.84 12.89 0.78
C GLY A 19 -7.02 12.61 1.71
N ALA A 20 -6.81 12.83 3.00
CA ALA A 20 -7.80 12.81 4.06
C ALA A 20 -7.41 13.84 5.15
N ASP A 21 -8.29 14.05 6.13
CA ASP A 21 -8.08 15.05 7.18
C ASP A 21 -6.78 14.85 7.99
N SER A 22 -6.28 13.61 8.05
CA SER A 22 -5.05 13.25 8.78
C SER A 22 -3.77 13.31 7.93
N GLY A 23 -3.88 13.58 6.62
CA GLY A 23 -2.76 13.57 5.68
C GLY A 23 -3.06 12.82 4.39
N LEU A 24 -2.05 12.16 3.83
CA LEU A 24 -2.10 11.40 2.60
C LEU A 24 -1.89 9.92 2.89
N ILE A 25 -2.53 9.07 2.10
CA ILE A 25 -2.23 7.65 2.07
C ILE A 25 -1.94 7.21 0.63
N ALA A 26 -0.87 6.45 0.46
CA ALA A 26 -0.50 5.79 -0.78
C ALA A 26 -0.61 4.28 -0.59
N VAL A 27 -1.04 3.57 -1.62
CA VAL A 27 -1.11 2.10 -1.63
C VAL A 27 -0.52 1.54 -2.92
N GLY A 28 -0.08 0.29 -2.85
CA GLY A 28 0.56 -0.38 -3.98
C GLY A 28 1.18 -1.71 -3.56
N SER A 29 2.42 -1.92 -3.98
CA SER A 29 3.23 -3.07 -3.57
C SER A 29 4.70 -2.71 -3.34
N ALA A 30 5.37 -3.53 -2.54
CA ALA A 30 6.81 -3.48 -2.32
C ALA A 30 7.41 -4.88 -2.26
N GLY A 31 8.64 -5.05 -2.73
CA GLY A 31 9.36 -6.32 -2.69
C GLY A 31 9.99 -6.68 -4.03
N ALA A 32 10.72 -7.79 -4.06
CA ALA A 32 11.44 -8.20 -5.25
C ALA A 32 10.48 -8.46 -6.44
N PRO A 33 10.91 -8.22 -7.69
CA PRO A 33 10.06 -8.40 -8.85
C PRO A 33 9.55 -9.84 -8.96
N GLY A 34 8.23 -10.01 -9.06
CA GLY A 34 7.60 -11.33 -9.10
C GLY A 34 7.28 -11.95 -7.74
N SER A 35 7.60 -11.26 -6.64
CA SER A 35 7.21 -11.63 -5.27
C SER A 35 6.88 -10.39 -4.45
N GLU A 36 6.29 -9.37 -5.08
CA GLU A 36 5.93 -8.13 -4.39
C GLU A 36 4.72 -8.36 -3.49
N ASP A 37 4.78 -7.81 -2.28
CA ASP A 37 3.68 -7.82 -1.31
C ASP A 37 2.90 -6.51 -1.35
N SER A 38 1.64 -6.50 -0.89
CA SER A 38 0.88 -5.26 -0.76
C SER A 38 1.60 -4.31 0.19
N ALA A 39 1.57 -3.03 -0.13
CA ALA A 39 2.18 -2.01 0.71
C ALA A 39 1.28 -0.77 0.79
N ALA A 40 1.37 -0.09 1.93
CA ALA A 40 0.73 1.20 2.16
C ALA A 40 1.67 2.13 2.92
N TRP A 41 1.58 3.42 2.62
CA TRP A 41 2.41 4.45 3.22
C TRP A 41 1.55 5.65 3.59
N LEU A 42 1.83 6.24 4.75
CA LEU A 42 1.14 7.42 5.25
C LEU A 42 2.09 8.61 5.27
N SER A 43 1.59 9.78 4.91
CA SER A 43 2.35 11.03 4.97
C SER A 43 1.50 12.15 5.53
N ARG A 44 2.08 13.01 6.37
CA ARG A 44 1.39 14.20 6.88
C ARG A 44 1.55 15.41 5.96
N ASP A 45 2.61 15.44 5.16
CA ASP A 45 3.06 16.62 4.42
C ASP A 45 3.35 16.35 2.92
N GLY A 46 3.18 15.11 2.47
CA GLY A 46 3.46 14.65 1.11
C GLY A 46 4.94 14.50 0.78
N ARG A 47 5.84 14.78 1.73
CA ARG A 47 7.29 14.76 1.54
C ARG A 47 7.92 13.57 2.26
N GLU A 48 7.45 13.29 3.46
CA GLU A 48 7.91 12.18 4.29
C GLU A 48 6.84 11.09 4.36
N TRP A 49 7.21 9.86 4.04
CA TRP A 49 6.30 8.73 3.95
C TRP A 49 6.72 7.62 4.90
N GLN A 50 5.77 7.13 5.69
CA GLN A 50 5.98 6.09 6.69
C GLN A 50 5.23 4.82 6.27
N PRO A 51 5.93 3.67 6.11
CA PRO A 51 5.27 2.42 5.77
C PRO A 51 4.30 2.02 6.87
N GLN A 52 3.16 1.45 6.48
CA GLN A 52 2.17 0.91 7.39
C GLN A 52 2.34 -0.61 7.51
N THR A 53 2.20 -1.13 8.72
CA THR A 53 2.11 -2.57 8.94
C THR A 53 0.74 -3.06 8.46
N LEU A 54 0.75 -3.97 7.50
CA LEU A 54 -0.46 -4.60 6.98
C LEU A 54 -0.73 -5.94 7.70
N PRO A 55 -2.00 -6.34 7.88
CA PRO A 55 -2.33 -7.65 8.41
C PRO A 55 -1.98 -8.79 7.44
N ASP A 56 -1.98 -10.02 7.97
CA ASP A 56 -1.76 -11.25 7.21
C ASP A 56 -2.73 -11.37 6.01
N GLY A 57 -2.26 -12.02 4.93
CA GLY A 57 -3.02 -12.21 3.70
C GLY A 57 -2.88 -11.07 2.68
N LEU A 58 -2.18 -10.00 3.04
CA LEU A 58 -1.78 -8.92 2.13
C LEU A 58 -0.35 -9.07 1.60
N GLY A 59 0.39 -10.05 2.10
CA GLY A 59 1.65 -10.53 1.54
C GLY A 59 1.76 -12.06 1.64
N GLY A 60 2.84 -12.61 1.11
CA GLY A 60 3.16 -14.04 1.19
C GLY A 60 3.51 -14.67 -0.17
N GLN A 61 3.01 -15.88 -0.43
CA GLN A 61 3.30 -16.55 -1.69
C GLN A 61 2.63 -15.84 -2.87
N GLY A 62 3.42 -15.59 -3.92
CA GLY A 62 2.96 -14.97 -5.15
C GLY A 62 3.08 -13.45 -5.12
N ILE A 63 2.21 -12.74 -5.84
CA ILE A 63 2.25 -11.29 -5.98
C ILE A 63 0.98 -10.69 -5.38
N GLN A 64 1.14 -9.73 -4.47
CA GLN A 64 0.06 -8.99 -3.85
C GLN A 64 0.18 -7.51 -4.16
N ARG A 65 -0.93 -6.88 -4.56
CA ARG A 65 -0.98 -5.47 -4.92
C ARG A 65 -2.30 -4.84 -4.49
N LEU A 66 -2.23 -3.72 -3.79
CA LEU A 66 -3.37 -2.82 -3.62
C LEU A 66 -3.45 -1.85 -4.81
N HIS A 67 -4.64 -1.71 -5.40
CA HIS A 67 -4.86 -0.92 -6.61
C HIS A 67 -5.68 0.34 -6.38
N ALA A 68 -6.60 0.29 -5.43
CA ALA A 68 -7.51 1.40 -5.13
C ALA A 68 -7.53 1.65 -3.62
N VAL A 69 -7.73 2.91 -3.24
CA VAL A 69 -7.92 3.32 -1.86
C VAL A 69 -8.99 4.40 -1.79
N ALA A 70 -9.81 4.33 -0.73
CA ALA A 70 -10.83 5.33 -0.39
C ALA A 70 -10.68 5.72 1.10
N ALA A 71 -11.06 6.95 1.42
CA ALA A 71 -11.05 7.48 2.78
C ALA A 71 -12.47 7.81 3.24
N SER A 72 -12.71 7.63 4.54
CA SER A 72 -13.90 8.10 5.24
C SER A 72 -13.49 8.59 6.64
N GLY A 73 -13.40 9.91 6.79
CA GLY A 73 -12.81 10.53 7.99
C GLY A 73 -11.37 10.08 8.19
N LYS A 74 -11.09 9.43 9.33
CA LYS A 74 -9.75 8.89 9.67
C LYS A 74 -9.52 7.46 9.18
N GLN A 75 -10.52 6.83 8.58
CA GLN A 75 -10.42 5.44 8.11
C GLN A 75 -10.07 5.39 6.63
N PHE A 76 -9.28 4.40 6.26
CA PHE A 76 -8.92 4.10 4.89
C PHE A 76 -9.30 2.66 4.57
N VAL A 77 -9.77 2.45 3.35
CA VAL A 77 -10.11 1.14 2.80
C VAL A 77 -9.39 1.01 1.47
N ALA A 78 -8.57 -0.02 1.31
CA ALA A 78 -7.88 -0.31 0.07
C ALA A 78 -8.23 -1.69 -0.46
N LEU A 79 -8.33 -1.81 -1.77
CA LEU A 79 -8.69 -3.04 -2.47
C LEU A 79 -7.60 -3.40 -3.46
N GLY A 80 -7.40 -4.70 -3.64
CA GLY A 80 -6.30 -5.23 -4.40
C GLY A 80 -6.53 -6.64 -4.91
N ARG A 81 -5.45 -7.19 -5.46
CA ARG A 81 -5.37 -8.56 -5.93
C ARG A 81 -4.19 -9.25 -5.27
N SER A 82 -4.40 -10.50 -4.90
CA SER A 82 -3.35 -11.47 -4.58
C SER A 82 -3.36 -12.54 -5.64
N THR A 83 -2.21 -12.87 -6.19
CA THR A 83 -2.06 -13.92 -7.19
C THR A 83 -1.07 -14.93 -6.67
N THR A 84 -1.47 -16.19 -6.57
CA THR A 84 -0.50 -17.29 -6.53
C THR A 84 -0.29 -17.80 -7.95
N TYR A 85 0.69 -18.67 -8.16
CA TYR A 85 0.91 -19.32 -9.46
C TYR A 85 -0.32 -20.11 -9.98
N SER A 86 -1.32 -20.36 -9.14
CA SER A 86 -2.49 -21.19 -9.44
C SER A 86 -3.85 -20.49 -9.24
N SER A 87 -3.92 -19.30 -8.64
CA SER A 87 -5.19 -18.63 -8.33
C SER A 87 -5.05 -17.13 -8.14
N ASP A 88 -6.13 -16.40 -8.40
CA ASP A 88 -6.29 -14.97 -8.12
C ASP A 88 -7.36 -14.75 -7.06
N HIS A 89 -7.07 -13.93 -6.04
CA HIS A 89 -8.00 -13.55 -4.99
C HIS A 89 -8.08 -12.03 -4.87
N LEU A 90 -9.28 -11.52 -4.59
CA LEU A 90 -9.45 -10.14 -4.14
C LEU A 90 -8.86 -10.00 -2.73
N THR A 91 -8.10 -8.94 -2.49
CA THR A 91 -7.65 -8.56 -1.16
C THR A 91 -8.23 -7.23 -0.72
N LEU A 92 -8.43 -7.09 0.58
CA LEU A 92 -8.93 -5.88 1.21
C LEU A 92 -8.06 -5.54 2.41
N TRP A 93 -7.69 -4.27 2.51
CA TRP A 93 -7.08 -3.68 3.68
C TRP A 93 -7.97 -2.57 4.24
N ARG A 94 -8.06 -2.47 5.57
CA ARG A 94 -8.66 -1.33 6.24
C ARG A 94 -7.81 -0.91 7.43
N THR A 95 -7.67 0.38 7.66
CA THR A 95 -7.11 0.86 8.93
C THR A 95 -8.07 0.54 10.06
N ARG A 96 -7.52 0.26 11.25
CA ARG A 96 -8.35 0.09 12.44
C ARG A 96 -8.90 1.45 12.87
N ALA A 97 -10.15 1.46 13.32
CA ALA A 97 -10.68 2.59 14.08
C ALA A 97 -10.06 2.50 15.49
N GLU A 98 -9.40 3.57 15.94
CA GLU A 98 -9.20 3.79 17.37
C GLU A 98 -10.42 4.49 17.96
#